data_AF-A0A947S4A9-F1
#
_entry.id   AF-A0A947S4A9-F1
#
_cell.length_a   1.000
_cell.length_b   1.000
_cell.length_c   1.000
_cell.angle_alpha   90.00
_cell.angle_beta   90.00
_cell.angle_gamma   90.00
#
_symmetry.space_group_name_H-M   'P 1'
#
loop_
_entity.id
_entity.type
_entity.pdbx_description
1 polymer ?
#
loop_
_entity_poly.entity_id
_entity_poly.type
_entity_poly.pdbx_seq_one_letter_code
_entity_poly.pdbx_strand_id
1 'polypeptide(L)'
;MNQKNDTSESGLSLIETIVAIAVLSLGLFGGIMLAQYSITVMKYSRNLFEAKEFSQEGIELVRAKRDTNWLEGNKWDTGLAQGYYVARFSAIGKRMELVPILPGNAFSETNLEATLGDATRIFHDTRNVSMPFFTQDSSLGVDATTYYRQIEIVDDPVISDKKIVRSDVVFPYKGSYRVVDLEEEIYNWK
;
A
#
# COMPACT_ATOMS: atom_id res chain seq x y z
N MET A 1 -25.96 -73.05 30.55
CA MET A 1 -24.91 -72.50 29.67
C MET A 1 -25.57 -71.52 28.72
N ASN A 2 -25.47 -70.22 28.99
CA ASN A 2 -25.94 -69.17 28.07
C ASN A 2 -24.84 -68.91 27.05
N GLN A 3 -25.06 -69.27 25.79
CA GLN A 3 -24.26 -68.74 24.69
C GLN A 3 -24.84 -67.40 24.28
N LYS A 4 -24.08 -66.33 24.54
CA LYS A 4 -24.33 -65.00 24.03
C LYS A 4 -23.99 -65.02 22.54
N ASN A 5 -25.00 -64.92 21.68
CA ASN A 5 -24.78 -64.76 20.25
C ASN A 5 -24.22 -63.36 20.01
N ASP A 6 -22.93 -63.27 19.70
CA ASP A 6 -22.33 -62.05 19.17
C ASP A 6 -22.96 -61.80 17.81
N THR A 7 -23.68 -60.67 17.70
CA THR A 7 -24.32 -60.24 16.46
C THR A 7 -23.24 -59.84 15.46
N SER A 8 -23.37 -60.32 14.23
CA SER A 8 -22.40 -60.09 13.16
C SER A 8 -22.25 -58.59 12.87
N GLU A 9 -21.07 -58.04 13.15
CA GLU A 9 -20.64 -56.76 12.59
C GLU A 9 -20.42 -56.94 11.09
N SER A 10 -21.49 -56.90 10.29
CA SER A 10 -21.40 -57.10 8.84
C SER A 10 -21.94 -55.90 8.06
N GLY A 11 -20.99 -55.15 7.48
CA GLY A 11 -21.15 -54.43 6.22
C GLY A 11 -21.51 -52.95 6.34
N LEU A 12 -20.55 -52.09 5.97
CA LEU A 12 -20.84 -50.74 5.46
C LEU A 12 -22.03 -50.83 4.49
N SER A 13 -23.16 -50.22 4.84
CA SER A 13 -24.29 -50.19 3.91
C SER A 13 -23.99 -49.23 2.76
N LEU A 14 -24.51 -49.50 1.56
CA LEU A 14 -24.35 -48.61 0.40
C LEU A 14 -24.79 -47.17 0.73
N ILE A 15 -25.89 -47.03 1.50
CA ILE A 15 -26.38 -45.73 1.95
C ILE A 15 -25.41 -45.04 2.92
N GLU A 16 -24.76 -45.80 3.81
CA GLU A 16 -23.79 -45.27 4.76
C GLU A 16 -22.54 -44.74 4.06
N THR A 17 -22.07 -45.45 3.03
CA THR A 17 -20.94 -45.00 2.20
C THR A 17 -21.29 -43.72 1.44
N ILE A 18 -22.51 -43.61 0.89
CA ILE A 18 -22.98 -42.40 0.21
C ILE A 18 -23.06 -41.22 1.20
N VAL A 19 -23.60 -41.45 2.40
CA VAL A 19 -23.67 -40.43 3.46
C VAL A 19 -22.27 -40.02 3.91
N ALA A 20 -21.36 -40.97 4.11
CA ALA A 20 -19.97 -40.69 4.48
C ALA A 20 -19.25 -39.84 3.42
N ILE A 21 -19.39 -40.18 2.13
CA ILE A 21 -18.82 -39.39 1.03
C ILE A 21 -19.44 -37.98 1.01
N ALA A 22 -20.75 -37.85 1.25
CA ALA A 22 -21.40 -36.54 1.29
C ALA A 22 -20.84 -35.67 2.44
N VAL A 23 -20.72 -36.22 3.65
CA VAL A 23 -20.16 -35.50 4.80
C VAL A 23 -18.69 -35.14 4.56
N LEU A 24 -17.88 -36.06 4.03
CA LEU A 24 -16.49 -35.79 3.67
C LEU A 24 -16.37 -34.69 2.62
N SER A 25 -17.24 -34.71 1.60
CA SER A 25 -17.27 -33.70 0.55
C SER A 25 -17.58 -32.32 1.12
N LEU A 26 -18.57 -32.21 2.03
CA LEU A 26 -18.89 -30.95 2.71
C LEU A 26 -17.69 -30.42 3.51
N GLY A 27 -16.97 -31.28 4.23
CA GLY A 27 -15.76 -30.91 4.94
C GLY A 27 -14.66 -30.38 4.02
N LEU A 28 -14.44 -31.06 2.88
CA LEU A 28 -13.47 -30.64 1.87
C LEU A 28 -13.83 -29.28 1.26
N PHE A 29 -15.10 -29.07 0.89
CA PHE A 29 -15.57 -27.78 0.37
C PHE A 29 -15.37 -26.65 1.39
N GLY A 30 -15.70 -26.88 2.66
CA GLY A 30 -15.47 -25.91 3.74
C GLY A 30 -14.00 -25.51 3.85
N GLY A 31 -13.09 -26.49 3.80
CA GLY A 31 -11.65 -26.24 3.83
C GLY A 31 -11.15 -25.41 2.64
N ILE A 32 -11.62 -25.73 1.43
CA ILE A 32 -11.24 -25.00 0.20
C ILE A 32 -11.71 -23.54 0.28
N MET A 33 -12.95 -23.30 0.70
CA MET A 33 -13.51 -21.95 0.83
C MET A 33 -12.72 -21.10 1.83
N LEU A 34 -12.35 -21.68 2.97
CA LEU A 34 -11.53 -21.00 3.97
C LEU A 34 -10.13 -20.68 3.42
N ALA A 35 -9.50 -21.62 2.70
CA ALA A 35 -8.20 -21.38 2.08
C ALA A 35 -8.24 -20.23 1.07
N GLN A 36 -9.27 -20.18 0.21
CA GLN A 36 -9.48 -19.09 -0.75
C GLN A 36 -9.69 -17.75 -0.05
N TYR A 37 -10.47 -17.73 1.04
CA TYR A 37 -10.67 -16.54 1.86
C TYR A 37 -9.35 -16.05 2.47
N SER A 38 -8.58 -16.95 3.08
CA SER A 38 -7.28 -16.63 3.68
C SER A 38 -6.31 -16.03 2.66
N ILE A 39 -6.19 -16.59 1.46
CA ILE A 39 -5.35 -16.03 0.39
C ILE A 39 -5.78 -14.60 0.03
N THR A 40 -7.09 -14.34 -0.01
CA THR A 40 -7.62 -13.00 -0.32
C THR A 40 -7.26 -11.99 0.78
N VAL A 41 -7.40 -12.38 2.06
CA VAL A 41 -7.04 -11.54 3.20
C VAL A 41 -5.53 -11.29 3.24
N MET A 42 -4.71 -12.30 2.97
CA MET A 42 -3.25 -12.15 2.92
C MET A 42 -2.82 -11.14 1.85
N LYS A 43 -3.41 -11.21 0.64
CA LYS A 43 -3.14 -10.25 -0.43
C LYS A 43 -3.52 -8.82 -0.03
N TYR A 44 -4.69 -8.64 0.57
CA TYR A 44 -5.12 -7.35 1.07
C TYR A 44 -4.18 -6.80 2.15
N SER A 45 -3.83 -7.63 3.13
CA SER A 45 -2.93 -7.26 4.23
C SER A 45 -1.55 -6.85 3.72
N ARG A 46 -0.99 -7.60 2.76
CA ARG A 46 0.26 -7.27 2.09
C ARG A 46 0.19 -5.91 1.40
N ASN A 47 -0.86 -5.66 0.62
CA ASN A 47 -0.98 -4.39 -0.09
C ASN A 47 -1.20 -3.20 0.86
N LEU A 48 -1.97 -3.40 1.92
CA LEU A 48 -2.16 -2.39 2.96
C LEU A 48 -0.84 -2.08 3.68
N PHE A 49 -0.04 -3.09 3.99
CA PHE A 49 1.27 -2.91 4.60
C PHE A 49 2.20 -2.13 3.67
N GLU A 50 2.36 -2.54 2.41
CA GLU A 50 3.18 -1.81 1.42
C GLU A 50 2.72 -0.37 1.23
N ALA A 51 1.40 -0.12 1.14
CA ALA A 51 0.86 1.23 1.02
C ALA A 51 1.20 2.10 2.24
N LYS A 52 1.13 1.55 3.46
CA LYS A 52 1.53 2.27 4.68
C LYS A 52 3.02 2.61 4.72
N GLU A 53 3.87 1.70 4.25
CA GLU A 53 5.31 1.96 4.17
C GLU A 53 5.60 3.07 3.15
N PHE A 54 4.92 3.08 1.99
CA PHE A 54 5.05 4.17 1.01
C PHE A 54 4.52 5.51 1.53
N SER A 55 3.44 5.51 2.31
CA SER A 55 2.92 6.71 2.97
C SER A 55 3.93 7.26 3.98
N GLN A 56 4.48 6.39 4.84
CA GLN A 56 5.53 6.76 5.81
C GLN A 56 6.77 7.30 5.11
N GLU A 57 7.27 6.64 4.06
CA GLU A 57 8.40 7.13 3.26
C GLU A 57 8.14 8.54 2.73
N GLY A 58 6.93 8.83 2.24
CA GLY A 58 6.56 10.16 1.75
C GLY A 58 6.73 11.25 2.81
N ILE A 59 6.34 10.97 4.06
CA ILE A 59 6.51 11.91 5.17
C ILE A 59 7.98 12.03 5.59
N GLU A 60 8.70 10.92 5.62
CA GLU A 60 10.14 10.91 5.91
C GLU A 60 10.93 11.75 4.91
N LEU A 61 10.52 11.81 3.64
CA LEU A 61 11.14 12.68 2.65
C LEU A 61 10.94 14.17 2.95
N VAL A 62 9.76 14.54 3.45
CA VAL A 62 9.48 15.92 3.89
C VAL A 62 10.31 16.28 5.12
N ARG A 63 10.41 15.37 6.10
CA ARG A 63 11.28 15.52 7.27
C ARG A 63 12.75 15.65 6.86
N ALA A 64 13.25 14.75 6.00
CA ALA A 64 14.60 14.79 5.48
C ALA A 64 14.90 16.10 4.74
N LYS A 65 13.94 16.63 3.97
CA LYS A 65 14.09 17.93 3.30
C LYS A 65 14.19 19.08 4.30
N ARG A 66 13.34 19.11 5.33
CA ARG A 66 13.44 20.09 6.42
C ARG A 66 14.80 20.03 7.11
N ASP A 67 15.22 18.83 7.50
CA ASP A 67 16.47 18.63 8.25
C ASP A 67 17.68 18.98 7.39
N THR A 68 17.64 18.70 6.09
CA THR A 68 18.65 19.15 5.14
C THR A 68 18.72 20.67 5.07
N ASN A 69 17.57 21.35 4.96
CA ASN A 69 17.53 22.81 4.95
C ASN A 69 18.18 23.41 6.21
N TRP A 70 17.94 22.79 7.36
CA TRP A 70 18.55 23.19 8.62
C TRP A 70 20.07 23.02 8.65
N LEU A 71 20.56 21.86 8.22
CA LEU A 71 22.00 21.59 8.14
C LEU A 71 22.72 22.54 7.18
N GLU A 72 22.03 22.98 6.13
CA GLU A 72 22.55 23.94 5.14
C GLU A 72 22.38 25.41 5.55
N GLY A 73 21.72 25.70 6.69
CA GLY A 73 21.46 27.07 7.15
C GLY A 73 20.38 27.81 6.35
N ASN A 74 19.60 27.09 5.55
CA ASN A 74 18.46 27.61 4.81
C ASN A 74 17.23 27.79 5.72
N LYS A 75 16.19 28.49 5.24
CA LYS A 75 14.88 28.46 5.92
C LYS A 75 14.35 27.02 5.95
N TRP A 76 13.77 26.61 7.07
CA TRP A 76 13.35 25.23 7.32
C TRP A 76 12.39 24.67 6.27
N ASP A 77 11.55 25.54 5.71
CA ASP A 77 10.53 25.25 4.72
C ASP A 77 10.97 25.47 3.28
N THR A 78 12.27 25.70 3.02
CA THR A 78 12.77 25.89 1.66
C THR A 78 12.45 24.65 0.80
N GLY A 79 11.63 24.80 -0.24
CA GLY A 79 11.18 23.68 -1.08
C GLY A 79 10.01 22.87 -0.50
N LEU A 80 9.38 23.34 0.58
CA LEU A 80 8.19 22.77 1.23
C LEU A 80 7.04 23.80 1.23
N ALA A 81 6.76 24.37 0.06
CA ALA A 81 5.62 25.27 -0.13
C ALA A 81 4.32 24.48 -0.08
N GLN A 82 3.20 25.15 0.20
CA GLN A 82 1.89 24.51 0.12
C GLN A 82 1.63 24.00 -1.31
N GLY A 83 1.17 22.75 -1.42
CA GLY A 83 0.86 22.11 -2.68
C GLY A 83 1.02 20.60 -2.68
N TYR A 84 0.98 20.02 -3.87
CA TYR A 84 1.09 18.58 -4.09
C TYR A 84 2.46 18.20 -4.62
N TYR A 85 2.97 17.06 -4.17
CA TYR A 85 4.30 16.57 -4.44
C TYR A 85 4.29 15.07 -4.72
N VAL A 86 5.32 14.64 -5.46
CA VAL A 86 5.65 13.23 -5.67
C VAL A 86 7.12 13.01 -5.30
N ALA A 87 7.47 11.79 -4.89
CA ALA A 87 8.87 11.47 -4.65
C ALA A 87 9.50 10.85 -5.89
N ARG A 88 10.50 11.54 -6.42
CA ARG A 88 11.23 11.12 -7.61
C ARG A 88 12.70 10.93 -7.29
N PHE A 89 13.29 9.88 -7.83
CA PHE A 89 14.74 9.72 -7.76
C PHE A 89 15.44 10.73 -8.67
N SER A 90 16.39 11.48 -8.10
CA SER A 90 17.26 12.40 -8.84
C SER A 90 18.59 11.71 -9.13
N ALA A 91 18.89 11.46 -10.40
CA ALA A 91 20.16 10.86 -10.84
C ALA A 91 21.38 11.75 -10.51
N ILE A 92 21.18 13.07 -10.46
CA ILE A 92 22.24 14.04 -10.14
C ILE A 92 22.48 14.04 -8.62
N GLY A 93 21.41 14.16 -7.83
CA GLY A 93 21.48 14.16 -6.36
C GLY A 93 21.75 12.80 -5.73
N LYS A 94 21.59 11.72 -6.50
CA LYS A 94 21.63 10.32 -6.04
C LYS A 94 20.75 10.07 -4.81
N ARG A 95 19.58 10.70 -4.78
CA ARG A 95 18.63 10.63 -3.68
C ARG A 95 17.20 10.83 -4.17
N MET A 96 16.24 10.43 -3.34
CA MET A 96 14.83 10.77 -3.55
C MET A 96 14.61 12.25 -3.23
N GLU A 97 13.86 12.92 -4.09
CA GLU A 97 13.56 14.35 -3.98
C GLU A 97 12.06 14.57 -4.14
N LEU A 98 11.53 15.55 -3.42
CA LEU A 98 10.16 16.01 -3.56
C LEU A 98 10.06 16.88 -4.80
N VAL A 99 9.22 16.47 -5.74
CA VAL A 99 8.96 17.21 -6.99
C VAL A 99 7.53 17.71 -6.96
N PRO A 100 7.29 19.04 -7.06
CA PRO A 100 5.95 19.58 -7.06
C PRO A 100 5.20 19.14 -8.33
N ILE A 101 3.91 18.88 -8.19
CA ILE A 101 2.99 18.60 -9.29
C ILE A 101 1.92 19.68 -9.38
N LEU A 102 1.39 19.89 -10.59
CA LEU A 102 0.27 20.81 -10.80
C LEU A 102 -1.00 20.26 -10.13
N PRO A 103 -1.87 21.10 -9.57
CA PRO A 103 -3.12 20.66 -8.92
C PRO A 103 -4.02 19.80 -9.82
N GLY A 104 -4.02 20.03 -11.14
CA GLY A 104 -4.79 19.23 -12.10
C GLY A 104 -4.28 17.78 -12.26
N ASN A 105 -3.06 17.49 -11.79
CA ASN A 105 -2.47 16.14 -11.77
C ASN A 105 -2.54 15.52 -10.37
N ALA A 106 -3.10 16.24 -9.40
CA ALA A 106 -3.26 15.75 -8.04
C ALA A 106 -4.47 14.82 -7.97
N PHE A 107 -4.33 13.72 -7.25
CA PHE A 107 -5.39 12.80 -6.91
C PHE A 107 -6.62 13.55 -6.36
N SER A 108 -7.81 13.09 -6.79
CA SER A 108 -9.10 13.48 -6.24
C SER A 108 -9.88 12.22 -5.84
N GLU A 109 -10.28 12.13 -4.57
CA GLU A 109 -11.11 11.04 -4.05
C GLU A 109 -12.42 10.85 -4.82
N THR A 110 -12.96 11.93 -5.38
CA THR A 110 -14.22 11.92 -6.12
C THR A 110 -14.09 11.39 -7.55
N ASN A 111 -12.88 11.32 -8.11
CA ASN A 111 -12.65 10.90 -9.49
C ASN A 111 -11.32 10.15 -9.67
N LEU A 112 -11.06 9.21 -8.78
CA LEU A 112 -9.78 8.51 -8.68
C LEU A 112 -9.36 7.82 -9.99
N GLU A 113 -10.27 7.15 -10.70
CA GLU A 113 -9.97 6.47 -11.98
C GLU A 113 -9.52 7.41 -13.11
N ALA A 114 -9.99 8.67 -13.12
CA ALA A 114 -9.60 9.66 -14.13
C ALA A 114 -8.31 10.42 -13.77
N THR A 115 -7.87 10.33 -12.51
CA THR A 115 -6.86 11.23 -11.94
C THR A 115 -5.54 10.51 -11.60
N LEU A 116 -5.56 9.17 -11.55
CA LEU A 116 -4.37 8.34 -11.41
C LEU A 116 -3.55 8.31 -12.71
N GLY A 117 -2.69 9.31 -12.88
CA GLY A 117 -1.73 9.37 -13.99
C GLY A 117 -0.38 8.75 -13.66
N ASP A 118 0.45 8.55 -14.69
CA ASP A 118 1.83 8.08 -14.53
C ASP A 118 2.68 9.01 -13.63
N ALA A 119 2.27 10.27 -13.45
CA ALA A 119 2.94 11.23 -12.59
C ALA A 119 2.93 10.84 -11.10
N THR A 120 1.85 10.22 -10.61
CA THR A 120 1.70 9.80 -9.21
C THR A 120 1.92 8.30 -9.01
N ARG A 121 2.10 7.55 -10.10
CA ARG A 121 2.34 6.10 -10.05
C ARG A 121 3.69 5.78 -9.45
N ILE A 122 3.72 4.76 -8.59
CA ILE A 122 4.97 4.17 -8.11
C ILE A 122 5.45 3.14 -9.11
N PHE A 123 6.72 3.24 -9.49
CA PHE A 123 7.42 2.30 -10.34
C PHE A 123 8.52 1.59 -9.55
N HIS A 124 8.77 0.34 -9.91
CA HIS A 124 9.89 -0.43 -9.43
C HIS A 124 11.06 -0.24 -10.41
N ASP A 125 12.14 0.38 -9.95
CA ASP A 125 13.32 0.63 -10.77
C ASP A 125 14.09 -0.67 -11.02
N THR A 126 14.20 -1.07 -12.28
CA THR A 126 14.90 -2.30 -12.70
C THR A 126 16.31 -2.05 -13.24
N ARG A 127 16.78 -0.78 -13.26
CA ARG A 127 18.11 -0.40 -13.77
C ARG A 127 19.25 -0.93 -12.91
N ASN A 128 19.03 -1.07 -11.60
CA ASN A 128 20.00 -1.62 -10.66
C ASN A 128 19.52 -2.97 -10.11
N VAL A 129 19.99 -4.06 -10.73
CA VAL A 129 19.61 -5.44 -10.34
C VAL A 129 20.01 -5.79 -8.90
N SER A 130 21.02 -5.12 -8.35
CA SER A 130 21.54 -5.38 -7.00
C SER A 130 20.78 -4.66 -5.89
N MET A 131 20.10 -3.56 -6.20
CA MET A 131 19.34 -2.73 -5.25
C MET A 131 18.16 -2.09 -5.99
N PRO A 132 17.11 -2.85 -6.28
CA PRO A 132 15.90 -2.25 -6.83
C PRO A 132 15.25 -1.36 -5.77
N PHE A 133 14.74 -0.21 -6.19
CA PHE A 133 14.03 0.73 -5.31
C PHE A 133 12.77 1.25 -6.00
N PHE A 134 11.87 1.83 -5.22
CA PHE A 134 10.63 2.40 -5.72
C PHE A 134 10.79 3.89 -6.02
N THR A 135 10.24 4.36 -7.14
CA THR A 135 10.34 5.75 -7.60
C THR A 135 9.08 6.18 -8.32
N GLN A 136 8.75 7.48 -8.34
CA GLN A 136 7.71 8.06 -9.19
C GLN A 136 8.34 8.74 -10.42
N ASP A 137 9.34 8.06 -10.99
CA ASP A 137 9.98 8.37 -12.26
C ASP A 137 9.55 7.33 -13.29
N SER A 138 8.92 7.78 -14.37
CA SER A 138 8.46 6.93 -15.48
C SER A 138 9.51 6.78 -16.58
N SER A 139 10.80 7.07 -16.29
CA SER A 139 11.89 6.93 -17.24
C SER A 139 12.16 5.46 -17.63
N LEU A 140 12.93 5.22 -18.70
CA LEU A 140 13.19 3.87 -19.20
C LEU A 140 13.86 2.98 -18.13
N GLY A 141 13.45 1.71 -18.08
CA GLY A 141 13.99 0.72 -17.13
C GLY A 141 13.25 0.68 -15.79
N VAL A 142 11.93 0.93 -15.81
CA VAL A 142 11.09 0.83 -14.62
C VAL A 142 9.84 -0.01 -14.92
N ASP A 143 9.41 -0.79 -13.93
CA ASP A 143 8.20 -1.60 -14.00
C ASP A 143 7.08 -0.93 -13.22
N ALA A 144 5.93 -0.78 -13.86
CA ALA A 144 4.83 -0.02 -13.27
C ALA A 144 4.10 -0.84 -12.21
N THR A 145 4.03 -0.32 -10.97
CA THR A 145 3.28 -0.98 -9.89
C THR A 145 1.80 -0.65 -9.96
N THR A 146 1.00 -1.17 -9.03
CA THR A 146 -0.42 -0.80 -8.89
C THR A 146 -0.66 0.31 -7.87
N TYR A 147 0.41 0.81 -7.24
CA TYR A 147 0.35 1.84 -6.21
C TYR A 147 0.53 3.23 -6.82
N TYR A 148 -0.17 4.19 -6.25
CA TYR A 148 -0.05 5.60 -6.57
C TYR A 148 0.13 6.35 -5.26
N ARG A 149 1.02 7.35 -5.26
CA ARG A 149 1.29 8.17 -4.07
C ARG A 149 1.19 9.65 -4.41
N GLN A 150 0.64 10.41 -3.47
CA GLN A 150 0.68 11.85 -3.46
C GLN A 150 1.05 12.34 -2.07
N ILE A 151 1.86 13.39 -2.00
CA ILE A 151 2.16 14.09 -0.77
C ILE A 151 1.53 15.48 -0.88
N GLU A 152 0.69 15.86 0.07
CA GLU A 152 0.13 17.20 0.20
C GLU A 152 0.82 17.91 1.36
N ILE A 153 1.29 19.13 1.12
CA ILE A 153 1.80 20.01 2.16
C ILE A 153 0.82 21.18 2.26
N VAL A 154 0.36 21.47 3.48
CA VAL A 154 -0.57 22.56 3.79
C VAL A 154 0.05 23.45 4.85
N ASP A 155 0.00 24.76 4.63
CA ASP A 155 0.41 25.74 5.64
C ASP A 155 -0.64 25.82 6.75
N ASP A 156 -0.20 25.85 8.02
CA ASP A 156 -1.15 26.05 9.12
C ASP A 156 -1.63 27.52 9.12
N PRO A 157 -2.95 27.78 9.12
CA PRO A 157 -3.48 29.14 9.00
C PRO A 157 -3.26 29.99 10.27
N VAL A 158 -2.86 29.37 11.38
CA VAL A 158 -2.68 30.02 12.68
C VAL A 158 -1.20 30.07 13.07
N ILE A 159 -0.45 29.01 12.83
CA ILE A 159 0.94 28.86 13.27
C ILE A 159 1.88 28.87 12.06
N SER A 160 2.58 29.99 11.83
CA SER A 160 3.50 30.15 10.69
C SER A 160 4.68 29.16 10.67
N ASP A 161 5.04 28.62 11.84
CA ASP A 161 6.14 27.67 12.02
C ASP A 161 5.67 26.20 11.99
N LYS A 162 4.46 25.95 11.49
CA LYS A 162 3.85 24.63 11.38
C LYS A 162 3.33 24.40 9.96
N LYS A 163 3.56 23.18 9.45
CA LYS A 163 2.89 22.68 8.25
C LYS A 163 2.27 21.32 8.54
N ILE A 164 1.18 21.04 7.86
CA ILE A 164 0.52 19.73 7.87
C ILE A 164 0.94 19.00 6.60
N VAL A 165 1.41 17.77 6.75
CA VAL A 165 1.86 16.91 5.66
C VAL A 165 0.93 15.72 5.61
N ARG A 166 0.32 15.48 4.46
CA ARG A 166 -0.47 14.27 4.19
C ARG A 166 0.22 13.45 3.12
N SER A 167 0.22 12.14 3.29
CA SER A 167 0.84 11.20 2.38
C SER A 167 -0.16 10.10 2.02
N ASP A 168 -0.87 10.35 0.92
CA ASP A 168 -1.91 9.47 0.42
C ASP A 168 -1.32 8.41 -0.50
N VAL A 169 -1.59 7.14 -0.20
CA VAL A 169 -1.25 6.03 -1.08
C VAL A 169 -2.49 5.25 -1.47
N VAL A 170 -2.66 5.07 -2.77
CA VAL A 170 -3.82 4.42 -3.38
C VAL A 170 -3.41 3.08 -3.97
N PHE A 171 -4.21 2.04 -3.74
CA PHE A 171 -4.03 0.72 -4.37
C PHE A 171 -5.37 0.06 -4.73
N PRO A 172 -5.42 -0.78 -5.78
CA PRO A 172 -6.64 -1.47 -6.17
C PRO A 172 -6.99 -2.64 -5.24
N TYR A 173 -8.28 -2.80 -4.96
CA TYR A 173 -8.85 -3.91 -4.21
C TYR A 173 -10.29 -4.22 -4.66
N LYS A 174 -10.52 -5.45 -5.15
CA LYS A 174 -11.84 -5.96 -5.55
C LYS A 174 -12.65 -5.04 -6.48
N GLY A 175 -12.01 -4.50 -7.52
CA GLY A 175 -12.68 -3.62 -8.49
C GLY A 175 -12.97 -2.21 -7.99
N SER A 176 -12.41 -1.84 -6.84
CA SER A 176 -12.39 -0.46 -6.35
C SER A 176 -10.96 -0.13 -5.93
N TYR A 177 -10.73 1.09 -5.47
CA TYR A 177 -9.48 1.47 -4.85
C TYR A 177 -9.63 1.61 -3.34
N ARG A 178 -8.49 1.56 -2.64
CA ARG A 178 -8.35 1.85 -1.22
C ARG A 178 -7.29 2.90 -1.07
N VAL A 179 -7.53 3.81 -0.12
CA VAL A 179 -6.63 4.90 0.22
C VAL A 179 -6.07 4.63 1.61
N VAL A 180 -4.76 4.76 1.74
CA VAL A 180 -4.06 4.89 3.01
C VAL A 180 -3.67 6.34 3.13
N ASP A 181 -4.26 7.02 4.09
CA ASP A 181 -3.93 8.39 4.46
C ASP A 181 -3.07 8.35 5.73
N LEU A 182 -1.98 9.11 5.71
CA LEU A 182 -1.12 9.35 6.86
C LEU A 182 -0.87 10.85 6.93
N GLU A 183 -1.29 11.45 8.03
CA GLU A 183 -1.08 12.86 8.31
C GLU A 183 -0.05 13.03 9.42
N GLU A 184 0.86 13.97 9.24
CA GLU A 184 1.75 14.43 10.29
C GLU A 184 1.91 15.95 10.28
N GLU A 185 2.16 16.48 11.46
CA GLU A 185 2.50 17.88 11.64
C GLU A 185 4.01 18.05 11.72
N ILE A 186 4.57 18.90 10.85
CA ILE A 186 5.98 19.27 10.89
C ILE A 186 6.12 20.70 11.43
N TYR A 187 7.08 20.87 12.34
CA TYR A 187 7.34 22.14 12.99
C TYR A 187 8.73 22.66 12.64
N ASN A 188 8.88 23.98 12.67
CA ASN A 188 10.16 24.63 12.89
C ASN A 188 10.55 24.40 14.37
N TRP A 189 11.58 23.60 14.60
CA TRP A 189 12.01 23.18 15.94
C TRP A 189 13.11 24.08 16.52
N LYS A 190 13.35 25.27 15.92
CA LYS A 190 14.41 26.21 16.30
C LYS A 190 13.91 27.28 17.27
#